data_AF-A0A8S3XVL7-F1
#
_entry.id   AF-A0A8S3XVL7-F1
#
_cell.length_a   1.000
_cell.length_b   1.000
_cell.length_c   1.000
_cell.angle_alpha   90.00
_cell.angle_beta   90.00
_cell.angle_gamma   90.00
#
_symmetry.space_group_name_H-M   'P 1'
#
loop_
_entity.id
_entity.type
_entity.pdbx_description
1 polymer ?
#
loop_
_entity_poly.entity_id
_entity_poly.type
_entity_poly.pdbx_seq_one_letter_code
_entity_poly.pdbx_strand_id
1 'polypeptide(L)'
;MIARYLYFICLTNNEIKFLQLAVCLNAELSANSCQKADSIRCNRSAAFHKACVGIPETSSVKGAWVCPDCKLKKPREDNTSTPVKGLADTCQSTRSSTNNSADNTTEELKVDLILEIRSQLKAIREEVHECRLEISEFKATLSAFEIRMSEIETRISALENKNSQIASSSNTSALEDTITELKVQLNNRDQELLSNDVEISGITELGGENLMSTITVLSTKLGVTLIKETLLTWNVLA
;
A
#
# COMPACT_ATOMS: atom_id res chain seq x y z
N MET A 1 -3.84 -8.46 2.41
CA MET A 1 -2.98 -7.73 3.38
C MET A 1 -1.87 -6.90 2.73
N ILE A 2 -1.40 -7.23 1.52
CA ILE A 2 -0.27 -6.57 0.84
C ILE A 2 -0.58 -5.13 0.38
N ALA A 3 -1.84 -4.81 0.08
CA ALA A 3 -2.24 -3.48 -0.40
C ALA A 3 -2.15 -2.34 0.65
N ARG A 4 -2.03 -2.65 1.95
CA ARG A 4 -1.94 -1.64 3.02
C ARG A 4 -0.52 -1.13 3.27
N TYR A 5 0.51 -1.88 2.88
CA TYR A 5 1.91 -1.53 3.17
C TYR A 5 2.50 -0.50 2.19
N LEU A 6 1.95 -0.40 0.98
CA LEU A 6 2.37 0.62 0.01
C LEU A 6 1.90 2.04 0.39
N TYR A 7 0.99 2.18 1.34
CA TYR A 7 0.47 3.49 1.77
C TYR A 7 1.38 4.18 2.80
N PHE A 8 2.32 3.46 3.43
CA PHE A 8 3.01 3.94 4.62
C PHE A 8 4.43 4.46 4.37
N ILE A 9 4.94 4.37 3.14
CA ILE A 9 6.28 4.85 2.78
C ILE A 9 6.13 5.90 1.67
N CYS A 10 5.70 7.12 2.02
CA CYS A 10 5.98 8.33 1.23
C CYS A 10 5.72 9.62 2.01
N LEU A 11 6.82 10.15 2.55
CA LEU A 11 7.27 11.54 2.45
C LEU A 11 6.66 12.62 3.36
N THR A 12 7.57 13.10 4.21
CA THR A 12 7.77 14.49 4.60
C THR A 12 7.66 15.47 3.41
N ASN A 13 6.54 16.17 3.36
CA ASN A 13 6.35 17.61 3.11
C ASN A 13 6.83 18.34 1.84
N ASN A 14 7.34 17.74 0.75
CA ASN A 14 7.55 18.56 -0.47
C ASN A 14 7.41 17.88 -1.87
N GLU A 15 7.02 16.62 -1.98
CA GLU A 15 6.93 15.93 -3.30
C GLU A 15 5.51 15.50 -3.73
N ILE A 16 4.47 16.00 -3.08
CA ILE A 16 3.07 15.55 -3.29
C ILE A 16 2.56 15.79 -4.72
N LYS A 17 3.18 16.70 -5.51
CA LYS A 17 2.69 17.03 -6.86
C LYS A 17 3.02 16.00 -7.94
N PHE A 18 4.08 15.19 -7.78
CA PHE A 18 4.47 14.21 -8.82
C PHE A 18 3.74 12.87 -8.67
N LEU A 19 3.39 12.46 -7.44
CA LEU A 19 2.71 11.19 -7.17
C LEU A 19 1.24 11.18 -7.57
N GLN A 20 0.57 12.35 -7.61
CA GLN A 20 -0.84 12.43 -7.99
C GLN A 20 -1.07 12.10 -9.48
N LEU A 21 -0.05 12.31 -10.34
CA LEU A 21 -0.10 11.89 -11.73
C LEU A 21 0.04 10.36 -11.89
N ALA A 22 0.88 9.73 -11.06
CA ALA A 22 1.14 8.28 -11.12
C ALA A 22 -0.05 7.43 -10.63
N VAL A 23 -0.81 7.93 -9.64
CA VAL A 23 -2.04 7.26 -9.15
C VAL A 23 -3.12 7.23 -10.24
N CYS A 24 -3.19 8.26 -11.09
CA CYS A 24 -4.18 8.35 -12.16
C CYS A 24 -3.86 7.41 -13.35
N LEU A 25 -2.58 7.12 -13.65
CA LEU A 25 -2.18 6.23 -14.76
C LEU A 25 -2.43 4.74 -14.46
N ASN A 26 -2.30 4.32 -13.21
CA ASN A 26 -2.57 2.94 -12.79
C ASN A 26 -4.07 2.60 -12.61
N ALA A 27 -4.95 3.61 -12.66
CA ALA A 27 -6.40 3.42 -12.52
C ALA A 27 -7.07 2.84 -13.77
N GLU A 28 -6.38 2.78 -14.92
CA GLU A 28 -6.89 2.06 -16.11
C GLU A 28 -6.97 0.54 -15.90
N LEU A 29 -6.32 0.00 -14.86
CA LEU A 29 -6.35 -1.43 -14.52
C LEU A 29 -7.46 -1.82 -13.52
N SER A 30 -8.21 -0.86 -12.97
CA SER A 30 -9.37 -1.11 -12.10
C SER A 30 -10.61 -0.34 -12.56
N ALA A 31 -11.02 -0.61 -13.80
CA ALA A 31 -12.36 -0.26 -14.26
C ALA A 31 -13.41 -0.99 -13.40
N ASN A 32 -13.86 -0.39 -12.28
CA ASN A 32 -15.23 -0.58 -11.76
C ASN A 32 -15.69 0.26 -10.54
N SER A 33 -15.04 1.35 -10.12
CA SER A 33 -15.66 2.19 -9.05
C SER A 33 -15.42 3.69 -9.02
N CYS A 34 -14.73 4.31 -9.98
CA CYS A 34 -14.64 5.78 -10.01
C CYS A 34 -15.87 6.39 -10.69
N GLN A 35 -16.73 7.04 -9.89
CA GLN A 35 -17.95 7.70 -10.34
C GLN A 35 -17.64 8.71 -11.46
N LYS A 36 -18.33 8.59 -12.60
CA LYS A 36 -18.18 9.43 -13.82
C LYS A 36 -18.40 10.94 -13.62
N ALA A 37 -18.60 11.44 -12.41
CA ALA A 37 -19.14 12.77 -12.13
C ALA A 37 -18.11 13.92 -12.15
N ASP A 38 -16.82 13.67 -11.89
CA ASP A 38 -15.81 14.75 -11.73
C ASP A 38 -14.67 14.72 -12.75
N SER A 39 -15.04 14.54 -14.03
CA SER A 39 -14.11 14.64 -15.15
C SER A 39 -14.32 15.92 -15.97
N ILE A 40 -13.22 16.53 -16.40
CA ILE A 40 -13.19 17.61 -17.40
C ILE A 40 -12.64 17.06 -18.72
N ARG A 41 -13.25 17.44 -19.84
CA ARG A 41 -12.78 17.05 -21.18
C ARG A 41 -12.01 18.17 -21.85
N CYS A 42 -10.89 17.80 -22.46
CA CYS A 42 -10.22 18.65 -23.43
C CYS A 42 -10.93 18.55 -24.79
N ASN A 43 -10.90 19.62 -25.60
CA ASN A 43 -11.41 19.63 -26.98
C ASN A 43 -10.76 18.57 -27.90
N ARG A 44 -9.65 17.93 -27.49
CA ARG A 44 -8.99 16.83 -28.20
C ARG A 44 -9.31 15.43 -27.63
N SER A 45 -10.48 15.29 -26.98
CA SER A 45 -11.09 14.01 -26.61
C SER A 45 -10.50 13.26 -25.40
N ALA A 46 -9.52 13.82 -24.69
CA ALA A 46 -9.02 13.27 -23.43
C ALA A 46 -9.85 13.77 -22.23
N ALA A 47 -10.19 12.86 -21.31
CA ALA A 47 -10.86 13.17 -20.05
C ALA A 47 -9.85 13.15 -18.90
N PHE A 48 -9.93 14.15 -18.01
CA PHE A 48 -9.05 14.31 -16.86
C PHE A 48 -9.88 14.45 -15.59
N HIS A 49 -9.44 13.87 -14.48
CA HIS A 49 -10.04 14.16 -13.18
C HIS A 49 -9.72 15.61 -12.79
N LYS A 50 -10.71 16.36 -12.33
CA LYS A 50 -10.53 17.75 -11.87
C LYS A 50 -9.37 17.86 -10.85
N ALA A 51 -9.30 16.92 -9.90
CA ALA A 51 -8.23 16.85 -8.91
C ALA A 51 -6.83 16.63 -9.52
N CYS A 52 -6.68 15.73 -10.51
CA CYS A 52 -5.39 15.45 -11.17
C CYS A 52 -4.90 16.65 -12.02
N VAL A 53 -5.74 17.64 -12.33
CA VAL A 53 -5.37 18.88 -13.04
C VAL A 53 -5.50 20.15 -12.19
N GLY A 54 -5.63 20.02 -10.86
CA GLY A 54 -5.64 21.15 -9.93
C GLY A 54 -6.93 22.00 -9.95
N ILE A 55 -8.04 21.44 -10.42
CA ILE A 55 -9.35 22.09 -10.44
C ILE A 55 -10.12 21.64 -9.18
N PRO A 56 -10.55 22.55 -8.30
CA PRO A 56 -11.34 22.18 -7.13
C PRO A 56 -12.72 21.65 -7.55
N GLU A 57 -13.22 20.64 -6.84
CA GLU A 57 -14.48 19.92 -7.15
C GLU A 57 -15.69 20.86 -7.31
N THR A 58 -15.73 21.91 -6.49
CA THR A 58 -16.81 22.92 -6.43
C THR A 58 -16.76 23.95 -7.56
N SER A 59 -15.70 23.99 -8.37
CA SER A 59 -15.56 24.98 -9.44
C SER A 59 -16.16 24.49 -10.75
N SER A 60 -17.05 25.31 -11.32
CA SER A 60 -17.50 25.17 -12.71
C SER A 60 -16.53 25.90 -13.61
N VAL A 61 -15.84 25.15 -14.47
CA VAL A 61 -14.87 25.70 -15.41
C VAL A 61 -15.61 26.36 -16.56
N LYS A 62 -15.83 27.67 -16.45
CA LYS A 62 -16.41 28.48 -17.53
C LYS A 62 -15.32 28.89 -18.53
N GLY A 63 -15.27 28.18 -19.67
CA GLY A 63 -14.59 28.59 -20.90
C GLY A 63 -13.05 28.52 -20.91
N ALA A 64 -12.50 27.91 -21.97
CA ALA A 64 -11.08 27.90 -22.36
C ALA A 64 -10.07 27.17 -21.44
N TRP A 65 -10.50 26.16 -20.67
CA TRP A 65 -9.52 25.26 -20.04
C TRP A 65 -8.75 24.45 -21.08
N VAL A 66 -7.43 24.45 -20.94
CA VAL A 66 -6.50 23.76 -21.82
C VAL A 66 -5.76 22.73 -20.97
N CYS A 67 -5.78 21.46 -21.40
CA CYS A 67 -5.06 20.41 -20.68
C CYS A 67 -3.54 20.65 -20.70
N PRO A 68 -2.77 20.07 -19.76
CA PRO A 68 -1.32 20.19 -19.72
C PRO A 68 -0.63 19.90 -21.06
N ASP A 69 -1.10 18.87 -21.78
CA ASP A 69 -0.53 18.49 -23.09
C ASP A 69 -0.78 19.53 -24.18
N CYS A 70 -1.96 20.14 -24.18
CA CYS A 70 -2.29 21.19 -25.13
C CYS A 70 -1.61 22.52 -24.75
N LYS A 71 -1.30 22.74 -23.46
CA LYS A 71 -0.54 23.90 -23.00
C LYS A 71 0.92 23.86 -23.48
N LEU A 72 1.54 22.68 -23.46
CA LEU A 72 2.92 22.48 -23.96
C LEU A 72 3.05 22.68 -25.48
N LYS A 73 1.97 22.47 -26.23
CA LYS A 73 1.95 22.58 -27.70
C LYS A 73 1.63 23.98 -28.23
N LYS A 74 1.36 24.97 -27.36
CA LYS A 74 1.21 26.36 -27.78
C LYS A 74 2.59 27.00 -27.98
N PRO A 75 2.80 27.78 -29.06
CA PRO A 75 4.01 28.60 -29.19
C PRO A 75 4.21 29.43 -27.93
N ARG A 76 5.44 29.51 -27.42
CA ARG A 76 5.76 30.42 -26.32
C ARG A 76 5.42 31.84 -26.78
N GLU A 77 4.50 32.48 -26.09
CA GLU A 77 4.21 33.90 -26.31
C GLU A 77 5.43 34.75 -25.94
N ASP A 78 5.43 35.98 -26.47
CA ASP A 78 6.57 36.90 -26.48
C ASP A 78 7.09 37.18 -25.05
N ASN A 79 8.35 36.84 -24.79
CA ASN A 79 9.00 36.94 -23.47
C ASN A 79 9.56 38.35 -23.22
N THR A 80 8.87 39.38 -23.70
CA THR A 80 9.28 40.79 -23.61
C THR A 80 9.31 41.35 -22.18
N SER A 81 8.98 40.55 -21.15
CA SER A 81 8.92 40.97 -19.74
C SER A 81 9.83 40.19 -18.78
N THR A 82 10.78 39.38 -19.26
CA THR A 82 11.83 38.81 -18.39
C THR A 82 13.02 39.78 -18.30
N PRO A 83 13.43 40.24 -17.10
CA PRO A 83 14.51 41.20 -16.93
C PRO A 83 15.86 40.50 -17.03
N VAL A 84 16.25 40.09 -18.24
CA VAL A 84 17.63 39.71 -18.52
C VAL A 84 18.38 41.01 -18.76
N LYS A 85 19.23 41.40 -17.79
CA LYS A 85 20.12 42.57 -17.85
C LYS A 85 21.00 42.49 -19.11
N GLY A 86 20.53 43.07 -20.21
CA GLY A 86 21.34 43.41 -21.36
C GLY A 86 21.96 44.79 -21.15
N LEU A 87 23.28 44.84 -20.97
CA LEU A 87 24.06 46.04 -21.28
C LEU A 87 24.38 45.97 -22.76
N ALA A 88 23.45 46.44 -23.58
CA ALA A 88 23.69 46.74 -24.98
C ALA A 88 23.05 48.09 -25.32
N ASP A 89 23.87 48.92 -25.97
CA ASP A 89 23.59 50.17 -26.66
C ASP A 89 23.37 51.45 -25.84
N THR A 90 24.41 52.30 -25.87
CA THR A 90 24.24 53.64 -26.46
C THR A 90 25.53 54.05 -27.17
N CYS A 91 25.54 53.90 -28.50
CA CYS A 91 26.40 54.65 -29.38
C CYS A 91 25.95 56.13 -29.35
N GLN A 92 26.76 57.00 -28.74
CA GLN A 92 26.76 58.42 -29.11
C GLN A 92 28.17 58.80 -29.54
N SER A 93 28.27 59.15 -30.82
CA SER A 93 29.42 59.83 -31.40
C SER A 93 29.56 61.21 -30.76
N THR A 94 30.64 61.42 -30.03
CA THR A 94 31.26 62.73 -29.84
C THR A 94 32.75 62.57 -30.11
N ARG A 95 33.14 62.96 -31.34
CA ARG A 95 34.54 63.21 -31.69
C ARG A 95 35.01 64.39 -30.84
N SER A 96 35.79 64.11 -29.81
CA SER A 96 36.60 65.10 -29.10
C SER A 96 38.01 64.56 -28.95
N SER A 97 38.90 65.05 -29.81
CA SER A 97 40.35 64.91 -29.65
C SER A 97 40.81 65.65 -28.40
N THR A 98 41.36 64.93 -27.42
CA THR A 98 42.36 65.47 -26.47
C THR A 98 43.15 64.33 -25.82
N ASN A 99 44.43 64.26 -26.19
CA ASN A 99 45.61 64.02 -25.36
C ASN A 99 45.67 62.82 -24.38
N ASN A 100 46.54 61.88 -24.77
CA ASN A 100 47.37 60.97 -23.98
C ASN A 100 47.56 61.36 -22.50
N SER A 101 46.99 60.56 -21.59
CA SER A 101 47.59 60.17 -20.30
C SER A 101 46.67 59.18 -19.58
N ALA A 102 46.48 57.98 -20.15
CA ALA A 102 45.59 56.94 -19.60
C ALA A 102 46.25 55.56 -19.55
N ASP A 103 47.59 55.50 -19.45
CA ASP A 103 48.33 54.23 -19.53
C ASP A 103 48.74 53.67 -18.14
N ASN A 104 48.73 54.50 -17.08
CA ASN A 104 49.15 54.06 -15.74
C ASN A 104 48.00 53.54 -14.86
N THR A 105 46.77 54.02 -15.03
CA THR A 105 45.60 53.55 -14.25
C THR A 105 45.10 52.17 -14.68
N THR A 106 45.40 51.76 -15.91
CA THR A 106 44.92 50.50 -16.51
C THR A 106 45.69 49.29 -16.02
N GLU A 107 46.98 49.43 -15.69
CA GLU A 107 47.81 48.33 -15.18
C GLU A 107 47.52 48.02 -13.71
N GLU A 108 47.27 49.04 -12.88
CA GLU A 108 46.88 48.85 -11.47
C GLU A 108 45.53 48.13 -11.35
N LEU A 109 44.53 48.53 -12.16
CA LEU A 109 43.23 47.85 -12.24
C LEU A 109 43.32 46.41 -12.77
N LYS A 110 44.25 46.12 -13.69
CA LYS A 110 44.51 44.74 -14.15
C LYS A 110 45.12 43.89 -13.05
N VAL A 111 46.05 44.44 -12.26
CA VAL A 111 46.67 43.73 -11.13
C VAL A 111 45.63 43.39 -10.07
N ASP A 112 44.76 44.34 -9.72
CA ASP A 112 43.67 44.11 -8.75
C ASP A 112 42.67 43.05 -9.24
N LEU A 113 42.27 43.11 -10.51
CA LEU A 113 41.39 42.09 -11.10
C LEU A 113 42.04 40.70 -11.10
N ILE A 114 43.34 40.62 -11.38
CA ILE A 114 44.09 39.36 -11.35
C ILE A 114 44.17 38.80 -9.92
N LEU A 115 44.34 39.66 -8.91
CA LEU A 115 44.34 39.26 -7.50
C LEU A 115 42.98 38.75 -7.06
N GLU A 116 41.90 39.42 -7.46
CA GLU A 116 40.53 39.00 -7.19
C GLU A 116 40.20 37.66 -7.85
N ILE A 117 40.56 37.47 -9.12
CA ILE A 117 40.38 36.18 -9.82
C ILE A 117 41.17 35.07 -9.11
N ARG A 118 42.40 35.33 -8.66
CA ARG A 118 43.18 34.34 -7.90
C ARG A 118 42.53 33.99 -6.57
N SER A 119 41.97 34.98 -5.88
CA SER A 119 41.22 34.77 -4.64
C SER A 119 40.01 33.88 -4.89
N GLN A 120 39.20 34.18 -5.90
CA GLN A 120 38.01 33.40 -6.26
C GLN A 120 38.37 31.98 -6.71
N LEU A 121 39.44 31.80 -7.49
CA LEU A 121 39.91 30.45 -7.87
C LEU A 121 40.38 29.63 -6.66
N LYS A 122 40.93 30.28 -5.63
CA LYS A 122 41.29 29.61 -4.38
C LYS A 122 40.04 29.20 -3.60
N ALA A 123 39.05 30.09 -3.48
CA ALA A 123 37.78 29.78 -2.83
C ALA A 123 37.03 28.64 -3.54
N ILE A 124 36.92 28.68 -4.88
CA ILE A 124 36.32 27.60 -5.67
C ILE A 124 37.06 26.28 -5.47
N ARG A 125 38.39 26.30 -5.36
CA ARG A 125 39.17 25.08 -5.12
C ARG A 125 38.87 24.50 -3.74
N GLU A 126 38.70 25.34 -2.73
CA GLU A 126 38.34 24.94 -1.38
C GLU A 126 36.91 24.35 -1.36
N GLU A 127 35.93 25.00 -1.98
CA GLU A 127 34.56 24.48 -2.11
C GLU A 127 34.50 23.15 -2.88
N VAL A 128 35.26 23.02 -3.97
CA VAL A 128 35.37 21.75 -4.72
C VAL A 128 36.02 20.66 -3.86
N HIS A 129 36.97 21.01 -3.01
CA HIS A 129 37.58 20.05 -2.10
C HIS A 129 36.57 19.58 -1.05
N GLU A 130 35.83 20.50 -0.44
CA GLU A 130 34.79 20.20 0.55
C GLU A 130 33.68 19.35 -0.05
N CYS A 131 33.18 19.72 -1.23
CA CYS A 131 32.19 18.92 -1.97
C CYS A 131 32.69 17.49 -2.24
N ARG A 132 33.99 17.30 -2.53
CA ARG A 132 34.56 15.95 -2.70
C ARG A 132 34.56 15.14 -1.40
N LEU A 133 34.76 15.78 -0.26
CA LEU A 133 34.69 15.13 1.04
C LEU A 133 33.25 14.71 1.34
N GLU A 134 32.28 15.61 1.15
CA GLU A 134 30.85 15.30 1.32
C GLU A 134 30.39 14.16 0.41
N ILE A 135 30.81 14.14 -0.87
CA ILE A 135 30.53 13.04 -1.79
C ILE A 135 31.15 11.73 -1.29
N SER A 136 32.35 11.78 -0.72
CA SER A 136 33.01 10.59 -0.17
C SER A 136 32.26 10.05 1.04
N GLU A 137 31.80 10.91 1.93
CA GLU A 137 30.99 10.54 3.09
C GLU A 137 29.63 9.99 2.67
N PHE A 138 28.95 10.64 1.73
CA PHE A 138 27.70 10.17 1.17
C PHE A 138 27.83 8.78 0.53
N LYS A 139 28.93 8.50 -0.15
CA LYS A 139 29.21 7.15 -0.67
C LYS A 139 29.36 6.12 0.44
N ALA A 140 30.00 6.48 1.55
CA ALA A 140 30.15 5.59 2.70
C ALA A 140 28.79 5.28 3.35
N THR A 141 27.91 6.28 3.50
CA THR A 141 26.57 6.06 4.05
C THR A 141 25.70 5.22 3.12
N LEU A 142 25.81 5.41 1.80
CA LEU A 142 25.10 4.60 0.80
C LEU A 142 25.57 3.14 0.83
N SER A 143 26.87 2.89 0.95
CA SER A 143 27.44 1.55 1.11
C SER A 143 26.94 0.87 2.39
N ALA A 144 26.89 1.58 3.51
CA ALA A 144 26.32 1.06 4.76
C ALA A 144 24.82 0.73 4.62
N PHE A 145 24.07 1.54 3.88
CA PHE A 145 22.66 1.29 3.60
C PHE A 145 22.45 0.04 2.73
N GLU A 146 23.29 -0.17 1.71
CA GLU A 146 23.26 -1.37 0.87
C GLU A 146 23.48 -2.65 1.68
N ILE A 147 24.47 -2.65 2.58
CA ILE A 147 24.70 -3.78 3.51
C ILE A 147 23.46 -4.05 4.36
N ARG A 148 22.86 -3.01 4.93
CA ARG A 148 21.66 -3.16 5.76
C ARG A 148 20.46 -3.66 4.97
N MET A 149 20.32 -3.23 3.71
CA MET A 149 19.26 -3.72 2.82
C MET A 149 19.44 -5.22 2.55
N SER A 150 20.68 -5.65 2.24
CA SER A 150 20.99 -7.06 2.03
C SER A 150 20.69 -7.92 3.27
N GLU A 151 21.00 -7.42 4.47
CA GLU A 151 20.63 -8.10 5.72
C GLU A 151 19.10 -8.22 5.88
N ILE A 152 18.35 -7.18 5.52
CA ILE A 152 16.88 -7.23 5.56
C ILE A 152 16.33 -8.24 4.55
N GLU A 153 16.85 -8.27 3.32
CA GLU A 153 16.44 -9.22 2.29
C GLU A 153 16.71 -10.68 2.71
N THR A 154 17.88 -10.95 3.28
CA THR A 154 18.22 -12.28 3.80
C THR A 154 17.31 -12.69 4.96
N ARG A 155 16.99 -11.77 5.88
CA ARG A 155 16.03 -12.02 6.97
C ARG A 155 14.62 -12.26 6.47
N ILE A 156 14.16 -11.51 5.48
CA ILE A 156 12.84 -11.71 4.85
C ILE A 156 12.79 -13.09 4.20
N SER A 157 13.80 -13.44 3.41
CA SER A 157 13.90 -14.76 2.77
C SER A 157 13.86 -15.91 3.79
N ALA A 158 14.55 -15.76 4.91
CA ALA A 158 14.53 -16.74 5.99
C ALA A 158 13.14 -16.86 6.66
N LEU A 159 12.44 -15.73 6.85
CA LEU A 159 11.07 -15.72 7.39
C LEU A 159 10.06 -16.34 6.42
N GLU A 160 10.16 -16.05 5.13
CA GLU A 160 9.30 -16.63 4.09
C GLU A 160 9.48 -18.14 3.99
N ASN A 161 10.72 -18.63 4.07
CA ASN A 161 11.02 -20.06 4.12
C ASN A 161 10.42 -20.73 5.36
N LYS A 162 10.60 -20.15 6.55
CA LYS A 162 9.99 -20.66 7.79
C LYS A 162 8.47 -20.69 7.71
N ASN A 163 7.86 -19.63 7.18
CA ASN A 163 6.42 -19.56 7.02
C ASN A 163 5.90 -20.63 6.05
N SER A 164 6.61 -20.86 4.95
CA SER A 164 6.30 -21.92 4.00
C SER A 164 6.41 -23.32 4.63
N GLN A 165 7.42 -23.55 5.48
CA GLN A 165 7.57 -24.79 6.23
C GLN A 165 6.44 -25.00 7.25
N ILE A 166 6.01 -23.94 7.96
CA ILE A 166 4.88 -24.00 8.90
C ILE A 166 3.58 -24.32 8.14
N ALA A 167 3.33 -23.63 7.03
CA ALA A 167 2.17 -23.86 6.18
C ALA A 167 2.16 -25.28 5.59
N SER A 168 3.34 -25.85 5.31
CA SER A 168 3.52 -27.21 4.81
C SER A 168 3.61 -28.25 5.92
N SER A 169 3.59 -27.85 7.19
CA SER A 169 3.73 -28.77 8.30
C SER A 169 2.46 -29.63 8.39
N SER A 170 2.58 -30.87 7.90
CA SER A 170 1.55 -31.90 7.88
C SER A 170 1.04 -32.28 9.28
N ASN A 171 1.70 -31.82 10.33
CA ASN A 171 1.35 -32.11 11.71
C ASN A 171 -0.04 -31.57 12.06
N THR A 172 -0.43 -30.40 11.57
CA THR A 172 -1.77 -29.85 11.84
C THR A 172 -2.85 -30.71 11.18
N SER A 173 -2.65 -31.11 9.91
CA SER A 173 -3.56 -32.02 9.21
C SER A 173 -3.65 -33.38 9.90
N ALA A 174 -2.51 -33.99 10.26
CA ALA A 174 -2.49 -35.29 10.93
C ALA A 174 -3.14 -35.25 12.32
N LEU A 175 -2.97 -34.13 13.05
CA LEU A 175 -3.66 -33.89 14.31
C LEU A 175 -5.17 -33.71 14.11
N GLU A 176 -5.59 -32.95 13.10
CA GLU A 176 -6.99 -32.79 12.73
C GLU A 176 -7.63 -34.14 12.37
N ASP A 177 -6.96 -34.96 11.56
CA ASP A 177 -7.40 -36.31 11.20
C ASP A 177 -7.56 -37.18 12.45
N THR A 178 -6.58 -37.17 13.35
CA THR A 178 -6.64 -37.91 14.62
C THR A 178 -7.82 -37.44 15.49
N ILE A 179 -8.08 -36.12 15.54
CA ILE A 179 -9.23 -35.56 16.27
C ILE A 179 -10.54 -36.04 15.65
N THR A 180 -10.65 -36.07 14.31
CA THR A 180 -11.86 -36.55 13.64
C THR A 180 -12.10 -38.04 13.91
N GLU A 181 -11.06 -38.86 13.84
CA GLU A 181 -11.12 -40.28 14.12
C GLU A 181 -11.56 -40.54 15.57
N LEU A 182 -10.96 -39.85 16.55
CA LEU A 182 -11.34 -39.99 17.95
C LEU A 182 -12.79 -39.56 18.20
N LYS A 183 -13.27 -38.50 17.54
CA LYS A 183 -14.68 -38.09 17.63
C LYS A 183 -15.63 -39.17 17.10
N VAL A 184 -15.28 -39.80 15.99
CA VAL A 184 -16.07 -40.90 15.42
C VAL A 184 -16.09 -42.09 16.38
N GLN A 185 -14.94 -42.48 16.93
CA GLN A 185 -14.84 -43.57 17.90
C GLN A 185 -15.67 -43.30 19.15
N LEU A 186 -15.63 -42.07 19.68
CA LEU A 186 -16.41 -41.68 20.84
C LEU A 186 -17.91 -41.78 20.54
N ASN A 187 -18.36 -41.21 19.42
CA ASN A 187 -19.76 -41.28 18.99
C ASN A 187 -20.22 -42.73 18.80
N ASN A 188 -19.39 -43.59 18.21
CA ASN A 188 -19.72 -45.01 18.04
C ASN A 188 -19.86 -45.74 19.37
N ARG A 189 -18.97 -45.47 20.34
CA ARG A 189 -19.07 -46.05 21.69
C ARG A 189 -20.32 -45.58 22.43
N ASP A 190 -20.68 -44.30 22.30
CA ASP A 190 -21.90 -43.78 22.91
C ASP A 190 -23.15 -44.43 22.32
N GLN A 191 -23.20 -44.63 21.00
CA GLN A 191 -24.29 -45.35 20.33
C GLN A 191 -24.32 -46.84 20.72
N GLU A 192 -23.15 -47.47 20.88
CA GLU A 192 -23.06 -48.87 21.34
C GLU A 192 -23.59 -49.01 22.78
N LEU A 193 -23.31 -48.05 23.66
CA LEU A 193 -23.85 -48.02 25.02
C LEU A 193 -25.37 -47.88 25.05
N LEU A 194 -25.94 -47.08 24.14
CA LEU A 194 -27.38 -46.88 23.99
C LEU A 194 -28.08 -47.96 23.16
N SER A 195 -27.34 -48.92 22.59
CA SER A 195 -27.90 -49.89 21.63
C SER A 195 -28.97 -50.81 22.22
N ASN A 196 -28.98 -50.98 23.55
CA ASN A 196 -29.98 -51.77 24.27
C ASN A 196 -31.04 -50.91 24.96
N ASP A 197 -30.92 -49.58 24.88
CA ASP A 197 -31.85 -48.65 25.50
C ASP A 197 -32.99 -48.36 24.53
N VAL A 198 -34.23 -48.49 25.01
CA VAL A 198 -35.43 -48.20 24.24
C VAL A 198 -36.19 -47.08 24.91
N GLU A 199 -36.22 -45.91 24.26
CA GLU A 199 -37.04 -44.78 24.68
C GLU A 199 -38.46 -44.92 24.10
N ILE A 200 -39.47 -44.83 24.95
CA ILE A 200 -40.88 -44.86 24.56
C ILE A 200 -41.53 -43.56 25.01
N SER A 201 -41.73 -42.63 24.08
CA SER A 201 -42.33 -41.32 24.33
C SER A 201 -43.80 -41.28 23.85
N GLY A 202 -44.59 -40.35 24.40
CA GLY A 202 -45.97 -40.11 23.93
C GLY A 202 -47.04 -41.05 24.50
N ILE A 203 -46.73 -41.77 25.58
CA ILE A 203 -47.74 -42.52 26.34
C ILE A 203 -48.47 -41.55 27.27
N THR A 204 -49.80 -41.48 27.18
CA THR A 204 -50.63 -40.77 28.15
C THR A 204 -50.71 -41.56 29.45
N GLU A 205 -50.20 -41.00 30.54
CA GLU A 205 -50.29 -41.60 31.86
C GLU A 205 -51.71 -41.45 32.44
N LEU A 206 -52.36 -42.56 32.75
CA LEU A 206 -53.63 -42.59 33.47
C LEU A 206 -53.40 -43.08 34.91
N GLY A 207 -54.09 -42.46 35.87
CA GLY A 207 -53.93 -42.78 37.29
C GLY A 207 -54.30 -44.23 37.61
N GLY A 208 -53.35 -44.98 38.17
CA GLY A 208 -53.53 -46.37 38.58
C GLY A 208 -53.12 -47.42 37.54
N GLU A 209 -52.64 -47.01 36.36
CA GLU A 209 -52.07 -47.95 35.39
C GLU A 209 -50.67 -48.44 35.81
N ASN A 210 -50.41 -49.71 35.57
CA ASN A 210 -49.10 -50.29 35.78
C ASN A 210 -48.28 -50.16 34.49
N LEU A 211 -47.24 -49.34 34.51
CA LEU A 211 -46.34 -49.10 33.37
C LEU A 211 -45.80 -50.40 32.74
N MET A 212 -45.51 -51.41 33.56
CA MET A 212 -45.01 -52.70 33.08
C MET A 212 -46.07 -53.48 32.29
N SER A 213 -47.35 -53.32 32.65
CA SER A 213 -48.45 -53.88 31.85
C SER A 213 -48.58 -53.17 30.50
N THR A 214 -48.41 -51.85 30.48
CA THR A 214 -48.44 -51.03 29.26
C THR A 214 -47.30 -51.42 28.32
N ILE A 215 -46.07 -51.54 28.84
CA ILE A 215 -44.89 -51.97 28.07
C ILE A 215 -45.07 -53.39 27.53
N THR A 216 -45.65 -54.31 28.31
CA THR A 216 -45.90 -55.69 27.86
C THR A 216 -46.94 -55.73 26.73
N VAL A 217 -48.02 -54.95 26.84
CA VAL A 217 -49.02 -54.83 25.77
C VAL A 217 -48.37 -54.23 24.52
N LEU A 218 -47.57 -53.18 24.68
CA LEU A 218 -46.93 -52.47 23.58
C LEU A 218 -45.92 -53.36 22.86
N SER A 219 -45.09 -54.12 23.60
CA SER A 219 -44.14 -55.08 23.02
C SER A 219 -44.86 -56.19 22.25
N THR A 220 -45.94 -56.73 22.82
CA THR A 220 -46.78 -57.74 22.15
C THR A 220 -47.39 -57.18 20.86
N LYS A 221 -47.81 -55.91 20.85
CA LYS A 221 -48.34 -55.24 19.66
C LYS A 221 -47.27 -54.96 18.60
N LEU A 222 -46.03 -54.72 19.00
CA LEU A 222 -44.88 -54.57 18.11
C LEU A 222 -44.31 -55.92 17.63
N GLY A 223 -44.84 -57.05 18.13
CA GLY A 223 -44.36 -58.39 17.77
C GLY A 223 -43.06 -58.80 18.48
N VAL A 224 -42.71 -58.13 19.58
CA VAL A 224 -41.49 -58.38 20.35
C VAL A 224 -41.85 -58.98 21.71
N THR A 225 -41.23 -60.11 22.05
CA THR A 225 -41.43 -60.76 23.36
C THR A 225 -40.40 -60.23 24.36
N LEU A 226 -40.82 -59.33 25.26
CA LEU A 226 -39.98 -58.83 26.36
C LEU A 226 -40.21 -59.68 27.62
N ILE A 227 -39.13 -60.20 28.21
CA ILE A 227 -39.19 -60.94 29.47
C ILE A 227 -39.00 -59.94 30.62
N LYS A 228 -39.78 -60.06 31.71
CA LYS A 228 -39.67 -59.12 32.85
C LYS A 228 -38.27 -59.07 33.47
N GLU A 229 -37.55 -60.19 33.44
CA GLU A 229 -36.19 -60.32 34.00
C GLU A 229 -35.10 -59.69 33.13
N THR A 230 -35.37 -59.43 31.84
CA THR A 230 -34.42 -58.76 30.94
C THR A 230 -34.44 -57.24 31.05
N LEU A 231 -35.33 -56.68 31.86
CA LEU A 231 -35.53 -55.24 31.99
C LEU A 231 -34.82 -54.75 33.25
N LEU A 232 -33.58 -54.30 33.08
CA LEU A 232 -32.62 -54.11 34.17
C LEU A 232 -32.78 -52.78 34.93
N THR A 233 -33.32 -51.74 34.31
CA THR A 233 -33.46 -50.39 34.91
C THR A 233 -34.54 -49.59 34.19
N TRP A 234 -35.32 -48.79 34.93
CA TRP A 234 -36.31 -47.86 34.37
C TRP A 234 -36.14 -46.48 35.00
N ASN A 235 -35.95 -45.45 34.17
CA ASN A 235 -35.97 -44.05 34.59
C ASN A 235 -37.17 -43.36 33.94
N VAL A 236 -38.06 -42.81 34.76
CA VAL A 236 -39.11 -41.90 34.31
C VAL A 236 -38.51 -40.50 34.32
N LEU A 237 -38.21 -39.97 33.14
CA LEU A 237 -37.89 -38.54 32.98
C LEU A 237 -39.22 -37.79 32.91
N ALA A 238 -39.58 -37.12 34.01
CA ALA A 238 -40.73 -36.22 34.10
C ALA A 238 -40.36 -34.79 33.69
#